data_AF-A0A8W7H945-F1
#
_entry.id   AF-A0A8W7H945-F1
#
_cell.length_a   1.000
_cell.length_b   1.000
_cell.length_c   1.000
_cell.angle_alpha   90.00
_cell.angle_beta   90.00
_cell.angle_gamma   90.00
#
_symmetry.space_group_name_H-M   'P 1'
#
loop_
_entity.id
_entity.type
_entity.pdbx_description
1 polymer ?
#
loop_
_entity_poly.entity_id
_entity_poly.type
_entity_poly.pdbx_seq_one_letter_code
_entity_poly.pdbx_strand_id
1 'polypeptide(L)'
;MSRVTRIKHVLKEQEANEFDVPTDNQTIVRVVASRGNNLHEVESANEGEERFLVSMPVKFRKNVWIKRGDFVLVEPIEEGNKVKAEICRILTPEHIKVFEQEGVWPKRFTKKREHDDDLDEDGLVRNTNRQMVEEDDSSDDEDEESMDDSEEDERN
;
A
#
# COMPACT_ATOMS: atom_id res chain seq x y z
N MET A 1 -6.80 6.75 34.13
CA MET A 1 -5.58 6.30 33.43
C MET A 1 -5.11 7.39 32.49
N SER A 2 -3.80 7.68 32.49
CA SER A 2 -3.23 8.68 31.57
C SER A 2 -3.24 8.18 30.13
N ARG A 3 -3.16 9.11 29.16
CA ARG A 3 -3.05 8.79 27.73
C ARG A 3 -1.86 7.84 27.46
N VAL A 4 -0.73 8.08 28.12
CA VAL A 4 0.49 7.27 28.00
C VAL A 4 0.26 5.84 28.48
N THR A 5 -0.43 5.65 29.62
CA THR A 5 -0.74 4.31 30.14
C THR A 5 -1.66 3.52 29.22
N ARG A 6 -2.61 4.19 28.56
CA ARG A 6 -3.51 3.56 27.57
C ARG A 6 -2.76 3.13 26.32
N ILE A 7 -1.90 3.98 25.77
CA ILE A 7 -1.08 3.65 24.59
C ILE A 7 -0.18 2.44 24.89
N LYS A 8 0.50 2.45 26.04
CA LYS A 8 1.34 1.33 26.48
C LYS A 8 0.55 0.02 26.60
N HIS A 9 -0.67 0.07 27.12
CA HIS A 9 -1.52 -1.13 27.19
C HIS A 9 -1.91 -1.63 25.81
N VAL A 10 -2.33 -0.74 24.91
CA VAL A 10 -2.72 -1.14 23.55
C VAL A 10 -1.57 -1.77 22.78
N LEU A 11 -0.36 -1.18 22.85
CA LEU A 11 0.84 -1.77 22.24
C LEU A 11 1.19 -3.12 22.85
N LYS A 12 1.16 -3.22 24.19
CA LYS A 12 1.43 -4.47 24.89
C LYS A 12 0.42 -5.57 24.55
N GLU A 13 -0.86 -5.24 24.34
CA GLU A 13 -1.87 -6.21 23.88
C GLU A 13 -1.66 -6.63 22.43
N GLN A 14 -1.16 -5.73 21.57
CA GLN A 14 -0.79 -6.10 20.21
C GLN A 14 0.41 -7.05 20.17
N GLU A 15 1.39 -6.83 21.04
CA GLU A 15 2.54 -7.72 21.26
C GLU A 15 2.08 -9.04 21.91
N ALA A 16 1.42 -9.03 23.07
CA ALA A 16 1.09 -10.23 23.83
C ALA A 16 0.22 -11.27 23.09
N ASN A 17 -0.55 -10.87 22.07
CA ASN A 17 -1.28 -11.81 21.24
C ASN A 17 -0.39 -12.48 20.16
N GLU A 18 0.92 -12.26 20.19
CA GLU A 18 1.97 -12.49 19.16
C GLU A 18 1.84 -13.77 18.31
N PHE A 19 1.12 -14.80 18.74
CA PHE A 19 1.05 -16.09 18.04
C PHE A 19 -0.33 -16.76 17.99
N ASP A 20 -1.42 -16.07 18.33
CA ASP A 20 -2.75 -16.70 18.27
C ASP A 20 -3.22 -16.87 16.81
N VAL A 21 -3.65 -18.09 16.47
CA VAL A 21 -4.16 -18.47 15.15
C VAL A 21 -5.49 -17.75 14.92
N PRO A 22 -5.79 -17.26 13.70
CA PRO A 22 -7.09 -16.64 13.41
C PRO A 22 -8.24 -17.60 13.76
N THR A 23 -9.23 -17.09 14.49
CA THR A 23 -10.47 -17.82 14.81
C THR A 23 -11.31 -18.00 13.54
N ASP A 24 -12.21 -19.00 13.51
CA ASP A 24 -13.07 -19.35 12.35
C ASP A 24 -13.85 -18.16 11.75
N ASN A 25 -14.25 -17.19 12.60
CA ASN A 25 -14.99 -16.01 12.16
C ASN A 25 -14.07 -14.87 11.68
N GLN A 26 -12.75 -15.03 11.75
CA GLN A 26 -11.80 -13.98 11.44
C GLN A 26 -11.19 -14.21 10.06
N THR A 27 -11.04 -13.13 9.31
CA THR A 27 -10.47 -13.18 7.95
C THR A 27 -9.28 -12.24 7.85
N ILE A 28 -8.23 -12.68 7.15
CA ILE A 28 -7.06 -11.86 6.85
C ILE A 28 -7.38 -11.04 5.60
N VAL A 29 -7.20 -9.72 5.68
CA VAL A 29 -7.43 -8.79 4.57
C VAL A 29 -6.27 -7.82 4.41
N ARG A 30 -6.11 -7.29 3.20
CA ARG A 30 -5.09 -6.29 2.85
C ARG A 30 -5.71 -4.90 2.79
N VAL A 31 -5.03 -3.91 3.38
CA VAL A 31 -5.49 -2.52 3.36
C VAL A 31 -5.10 -1.85 2.04
N VAL A 32 -6.09 -1.34 1.32
CA VAL A 32 -5.90 -0.65 0.04
C VAL A 32 -5.76 0.86 0.27
N ALA A 33 -6.70 1.45 1.00
CA ALA A 33 -6.72 2.89 1.24
C ALA A 33 -7.49 3.23 2.53
N SER A 34 -7.20 4.40 3.10
CA SER A 34 -7.97 4.94 4.22
C SER A 34 -9.04 5.91 3.69
N ARG A 35 -10.32 5.69 4.00
CA ARG A 35 -11.45 6.51 3.51
C ARG A 35 -11.86 7.63 4.47
N GLY A 36 -11.10 7.83 5.54
CA GLY A 36 -11.39 8.82 6.59
C GLY A 36 -12.37 8.30 7.66
N ASN A 37 -12.56 9.06 8.73
CA ASN A 37 -13.40 8.68 9.88
C ASN A 37 -13.05 7.31 10.52
N ASN A 38 -11.77 6.92 10.52
CA ASN A 38 -11.30 5.60 10.98
C ASN A 38 -11.91 4.42 10.18
N LEU A 39 -12.29 4.66 8.93
CA LEU A 39 -12.69 3.64 7.97
C LEU A 39 -11.54 3.33 7.01
N HIS A 40 -11.35 2.04 6.77
CA HIS A 40 -10.33 1.55 5.86
C HIS A 40 -10.99 0.70 4.76
N GLU A 41 -10.58 0.92 3.52
CA GLU A 41 -10.93 0.09 2.39
C GLU A 41 -9.97 -1.08 2.33
N VAL A 42 -10.52 -2.29 2.35
CA VAL A 42 -9.75 -3.54 2.36
C VAL A 42 -10.14 -4.43 1.21
N GLU A 43 -9.19 -5.27 0.82
CA GLU A 43 -9.34 -6.34 -0.15
C GLU A 43 -9.19 -7.69 0.56
N SER A 44 -10.17 -8.57 0.35
CA SER A 44 -10.14 -9.93 0.85
C SER A 44 -9.27 -10.83 -0.01
N ALA A 45 -8.80 -11.93 0.58
CA ALA A 45 -7.99 -12.92 -0.12
C ALA A 45 -8.80 -13.76 -1.12
N ASN A 46 -10.12 -13.85 -0.93
CA ASN A 46 -10.99 -14.66 -1.78
C ASN A 46 -11.09 -14.05 -3.18
N GLU A 47 -11.03 -14.90 -4.20
CA GLU A 47 -11.10 -14.50 -5.60
C GLU A 47 -12.51 -13.96 -5.91
N GLY A 48 -12.59 -12.67 -6.25
CA GLY A 48 -13.86 -12.01 -6.65
C GLY A 48 -14.56 -11.19 -5.57
N GLU A 49 -14.04 -11.08 -4.35
CA GLU A 49 -14.66 -10.22 -3.33
C GLU A 49 -14.38 -8.73 -3.58
N GLU A 50 -15.46 -7.96 -3.67
CA GLU A 50 -15.45 -6.51 -3.81
C GLU A 50 -14.77 -5.84 -2.61
N ARG A 51 -14.07 -4.74 -2.86
CA ARG A 51 -13.51 -3.90 -1.81
C ARG A 51 -14.62 -3.46 -0.87
N PHE A 52 -14.41 -3.62 0.43
CA PHE A 52 -15.37 -3.20 1.45
C PHE A 52 -14.71 -2.32 2.49
N LEU A 53 -15.55 -1.62 3.25
CA LEU A 53 -15.08 -0.78 4.35
C LEU A 53 -15.06 -1.58 5.64
N VAL A 54 -14.00 -1.36 6.40
CA VAL A 54 -13.85 -1.85 7.76
C VAL A 54 -13.71 -0.69 8.72
N SER A 55 -14.32 -0.84 9.89
CA SER A 55 -14.18 0.12 10.98
C SER A 55 -12.98 -0.26 11.84
N MET A 56 -12.24 0.76 12.28
CA MET A 56 -11.22 0.59 13.30
C MET A 56 -11.83 0.72 14.71
N PRO A 57 -11.60 -0.27 15.61
CA PRO A 57 -12.01 -0.19 17.00
C PRO A 57 -11.47 1.05 17.71
N VAL A 58 -12.23 1.54 18.68
CA VAL A 58 -11.90 2.73 19.47
C VAL A 58 -10.54 2.61 20.18
N LYS A 59 -10.13 1.39 20.57
CA LYS A 59 -8.84 1.13 21.22
C LYS A 59 -7.63 1.46 20.34
N PHE A 60 -7.76 1.33 19.03
CA PHE A 60 -6.66 1.59 18.08
C PHE A 60 -6.66 3.04 17.57
N ARG A 61 -7.81 3.73 17.61
CA ARG A 61 -7.92 5.12 17.14
C ARG A 61 -6.93 6.00 17.89
N LYS A 62 -6.07 6.71 17.15
CA LYS A 62 -5.00 7.61 17.64
C LYS A 62 -3.81 6.93 18.32
N ASN A 63 -3.84 5.60 18.45
CA ASN A 63 -2.79 4.82 19.11
C ASN A 63 -1.98 4.00 18.09
N VAL A 64 -2.61 3.55 17.02
CA VAL A 64 -2.00 2.78 15.94
C VAL A 64 -2.26 3.47 14.61
N TRP A 65 -1.27 3.42 13.71
CA TRP A 65 -1.35 3.93 12.36
C TRP A 65 -1.21 2.77 11.38
N ILE A 66 -2.11 2.71 10.41
CA ILE A 66 -2.14 1.68 9.37
C ILE A 66 -1.82 2.38 8.04
N LYS A 67 -0.90 1.80 7.28
CA LYS A 67 -0.55 2.26 5.93
C LYS A 67 -1.17 1.36 4.86
N ARG A 68 -1.14 1.83 3.61
CA ARG A 68 -1.50 1.01 2.45
C ARG A 68 -0.56 -0.19 2.37
N GLY A 69 -1.11 -1.36 2.04
CA GLY A 69 -0.36 -2.61 1.94
C GLY A 69 -0.18 -3.35 3.28
N ASP A 70 -0.60 -2.77 4.40
CA ASP A 70 -0.62 -3.50 5.68
C ASP A 70 -1.70 -4.58 5.66
N PHE A 71 -1.48 -5.63 6.44
CA PHE A 71 -2.42 -6.72 6.64
C PHE A 71 -3.11 -6.56 7.99
N VAL A 72 -4.40 -6.82 8.01
CA VAL A 72 -5.21 -6.74 9.23
C VAL A 72 -6.12 -7.95 9.32
N LEU A 73 -6.41 -8.33 10.56
CA LEU A 73 -7.37 -9.37 10.88
C LEU A 73 -8.71 -8.71 11.17
N VAL A 74 -9.75 -9.12 10.47
CA VAL A 74 -11.10 -8.54 10.57
C VAL A 74 -12.11 -9.57 11.01
N GLU A 75 -13.13 -9.09 11.72
CA GLU A 75 -14.29 -9.87 12.14
C GLU A 75 -15.54 -9.28 11.47
N PRO A 76 -16.35 -10.08 10.75
CA PRO A 76 -17.51 -9.60 10.01
C PRO A 76 -18.60 -9.09 10.95
N ILE A 77 -19.30 -8.04 10.53
CA ILE A 77 -20.46 -7.49 11.22
C ILE A 77 -21.69 -7.72 10.34
N GLU A 78 -22.60 -8.59 10.78
CA GLU A 78 -23.81 -8.95 10.02
C GLU A 78 -24.76 -7.76 9.81
N GLU A 79 -24.73 -6.77 10.71
CA GLU A 79 -25.62 -5.60 10.71
C GLU A 79 -25.14 -4.45 9.80
N GLY A 80 -23.99 -4.61 9.14
CA GLY A 80 -23.29 -3.55 8.44
C GLY A 80 -23.72 -3.34 6.98
N ASN A 81 -24.34 -2.20 6.66
CA ASN A 81 -24.68 -1.86 5.27
C ASN A 81 -23.44 -1.58 4.40
N LYS A 82 -22.67 -0.55 4.78
CA LYS A 82 -21.48 -0.09 4.02
C LYS A 82 -20.17 -0.56 4.65
N VAL A 83 -20.17 -0.72 5.96
CA VAL A 83 -19.03 -1.21 6.75
C VAL A 83 -19.33 -2.65 7.09
N LYS A 84 -18.63 -3.60 6.47
CA LYS A 84 -18.96 -5.03 6.56
C LYS A 84 -18.20 -5.77 7.68
N ALA A 85 -17.14 -5.17 8.22
CA ALA A 85 -16.32 -5.80 9.25
C ALA A 85 -15.64 -4.77 10.17
N GLU A 86 -15.15 -5.25 11.31
CA GLU A 86 -14.31 -4.50 12.25
C GLU A 86 -12.91 -5.10 12.34
N ILE A 87 -11.89 -4.24 12.47
CA ILE A 87 -10.49 -4.66 12.61
C ILE A 87 -10.27 -5.22 14.03
N CYS A 88 -10.07 -6.53 14.18
CA CYS A 88 -9.66 -7.10 15.47
C CYS A 88 -8.20 -6.76 15.81
N ARG A 89 -7.32 -6.84 14.80
CA ARG A 89 -5.87 -6.77 15.01
C ARG A 89 -5.10 -6.31 13.77
N ILE A 90 -3.97 -5.63 14.00
CA ILE A 90 -3.01 -5.29 12.95
C ILE A 90 -1.91 -6.36 12.90
N LEU A 91 -1.59 -6.85 11.70
CA LEU A 91 -0.59 -7.90 11.51
C LEU A 91 0.79 -7.28 11.25
N THR A 92 1.77 -7.68 12.07
CA THR A 92 3.18 -7.33 11.89
C THR A 92 3.83 -8.34 10.95
N PRO A 93 4.99 -8.03 10.35
CA PRO A 93 5.71 -8.99 9.51
C PRO A 93 6.09 -10.29 10.23
N GLU A 94 6.16 -10.28 11.57
CA GLU A 94 6.39 -11.48 12.36
C GLU A 94 5.16 -12.38 12.40
N HIS A 95 3.95 -11.81 12.57
CA HIS A 95 2.69 -12.56 12.50
C HIS A 95 2.52 -13.24 11.14
N ILE A 96 2.90 -12.57 10.05
CA ILE A 96 2.81 -13.12 8.69
C ILE A 96 3.63 -14.41 8.58
N LYS A 97 4.86 -14.43 9.10
CA LYS A 97 5.72 -15.63 9.09
C LYS A 97 5.12 -16.78 9.87
N VAL A 98 4.44 -16.49 10.98
CA VAL A 98 3.78 -17.50 11.81
C VAL A 98 2.59 -18.07 11.05
N PHE A 99 1.75 -17.22 10.45
CA PHE A 99 0.60 -17.66 9.66
C PHE A 99 1.00 -18.43 8.39
N GLU A 100 2.14 -18.10 7.79
CA GLU A 100 2.72 -18.89 6.70
C GLU A 100 3.18 -20.27 7.17
N GLN A 101 3.77 -20.37 8.37
CA GLN A 101 4.17 -21.66 8.97
C GLN A 101 2.96 -22.53 9.35
N GLU A 102 1.93 -21.92 9.92
CA GLU A 102 0.67 -22.59 10.29
C GLU A 102 -0.21 -22.92 9.06
N GLY A 103 0.14 -22.42 7.87
CA GLY A 103 -0.59 -22.71 6.63
C GLY A 103 -1.94 -22.03 6.48
N VAL A 104 -2.29 -21.09 7.38
CA VAL A 104 -3.52 -20.29 7.34
C VAL A 104 -3.37 -19.03 6.47
N TRP A 105 -2.14 -18.73 6.04
CA TRP A 105 -1.88 -17.54 5.25
C TRP A 105 -2.42 -17.67 3.81
N PRO A 106 -3.21 -16.68 3.31
CA PRO A 106 -3.78 -16.77 1.98
C PRO A 106 -2.72 -16.65 0.89
N LYS A 107 -2.73 -17.61 -0.05
CA LYS A 107 -1.77 -17.66 -1.17
C LYS A 107 -1.76 -16.38 -2.04
N ARG A 108 -2.89 -15.67 -2.11
CA ARG A 108 -3.02 -14.38 -2.82
C ARG A 108 -2.15 -13.27 -2.20
N PHE A 109 -1.85 -13.39 -0.92
CA PHE A 109 -0.96 -12.46 -0.21
C PHE A 109 0.49 -12.97 -0.16
N THR A 110 0.74 -14.25 -0.45
CA THR A 110 2.08 -14.81 -0.65
C THR A 110 2.61 -14.41 -2.04
N LYS A 111 3.41 -13.32 -2.10
CA LYS A 111 4.10 -12.73 -3.28
C LYS A 111 3.23 -11.77 -4.09
N LYS A 112 3.71 -10.60 -4.52
CA LYS A 112 5.09 -10.11 -4.73
C LYS A 112 5.44 -9.02 -3.70
N ARG A 113 6.72 -8.85 -3.37
CA ARG A 113 7.22 -7.57 -2.85
C ARG A 113 6.86 -6.51 -3.91
N GLU A 114 5.72 -5.83 -3.76
CA GLU A 114 5.40 -4.58 -4.48
C GLU A 114 6.24 -3.46 -3.85
N HIS A 115 7.56 -3.62 -3.86
CA HIS A 115 8.47 -2.50 -3.78
C HIS A 115 8.78 -2.10 -5.22
N ASP A 116 7.74 -1.80 -5.99
CA ASP A 116 7.81 -1.48 -7.41
C ASP A 116 6.86 -0.29 -7.69
N ASP A 117 5.67 -0.26 -7.07
CA ASP A 117 4.78 0.90 -7.12
C ASP A 117 5.37 2.18 -6.49
N ASP A 118 6.25 2.01 -5.51
CA ASP A 118 6.98 3.09 -4.84
C ASP A 118 8.36 3.33 -5.48
N LEU A 119 8.71 2.66 -6.58
CA LEU A 119 9.99 2.87 -7.24
C LEU A 119 9.85 3.70 -8.52
N ASP A 120 10.78 4.63 -8.74
CA ASP A 120 10.95 5.34 -10.01
C ASP A 120 11.45 4.36 -11.09
N GLU A 121 11.55 4.81 -12.34
CA GLU A 121 12.13 4.02 -13.44
C GLU A 121 13.56 3.52 -13.13
N ASP A 122 14.27 4.23 -12.26
CA ASP A 122 15.60 3.89 -11.74
C ASP A 122 15.62 2.96 -10.51
N GLY A 123 14.48 2.45 -10.03
CA GLY A 123 14.44 1.59 -8.84
C GLY A 123 14.71 2.33 -7.52
N LEU A 124 14.59 3.66 -7.50
CA LEU A 124 14.70 4.52 -6.32
C LEU A 124 13.34 4.82 -5.72
N VAL A 125 13.24 5.08 -4.41
CA VAL A 125 11.96 5.39 -3.77
C VAL A 125 11.37 6.70 -4.32
N ARG A 126 10.15 6.63 -4.86
CA ARG A 126 9.39 7.74 -5.45
C ARG A 126 9.28 8.90 -4.49
N ASN A 127 10.03 9.93 -4.80
CA ASN A 127 10.08 11.14 -3.99
C ASN A 127 8.91 12.06 -4.41
N THR A 128 7.78 12.00 -3.69
CA THR A 128 6.52 12.71 -4.00
C THR A 128 6.63 14.25 -4.01
N ASN A 129 7.79 14.81 -3.66
CA ASN A 129 8.09 16.25 -3.67
C ASN A 129 8.91 16.71 -4.90
N ARG A 130 9.12 15.83 -5.90
CA ARG A 130 9.79 16.17 -7.17
C ARG A 130 8.73 16.53 -8.22
N GLN A 131 8.90 17.69 -8.87
CA GLN A 131 8.04 18.13 -9.96
C GLN A 131 8.43 17.38 -11.24
N MET A 132 7.49 16.66 -11.85
CA MET A 132 7.70 16.02 -13.15
C MET A 132 7.93 17.11 -14.19
N VAL A 133 9.10 17.10 -14.83
CA VAL A 133 9.35 17.88 -16.04
C VAL A 133 9.08 16.93 -17.20
N GLU A 134 8.08 17.24 -18.01
CA GLU A 134 7.81 16.49 -19.24
C GLU A 134 8.93 16.84 -20.23
N GLU A 135 9.76 15.84 -20.56
CA GLU A 135 10.79 15.96 -21.59
C GLU A 135 10.11 15.70 -22.95
N ASP A 136 9.82 16.77 -23.68
CA ASP A 136 9.34 16.74 -25.06
C ASP A 136 10.54 16.40 -25.97
N ASP A 137 10.75 15.10 -26.24
CA ASP A 137 11.75 14.63 -27.22
C ASP A 137 11.19 14.81 -28.64
N SER A 138 11.32 16.03 -29.17
CA SER A 138 11.13 16.29 -30.59
C SER A 138 12.44 16.03 -31.32
N SER A 139 12.71 14.76 -31.63
CA SER A 139 13.68 14.38 -32.66
C SER A 139 13.15 14.83 -34.03
N ASP A 140 13.72 15.93 -34.55
CA ASP A 140 13.54 16.40 -35.93
C ASP A 140 14.67 15.78 -36.77
N ASP A 141 14.27 14.85 -37.65
CA ASP A 141 15.10 14.16 -38.64
C ASP A 141 14.69 14.68 -40.04
N GLU A 142 15.58 14.54 -41.04
CA GLU A 142 15.46 14.96 -42.47
C GLU A 142 15.97 16.40 -42.78
N ASP A 143 16.80 16.72 -43.78
CA ASP A 143 17.28 15.99 -44.97
C ASP A 143 18.53 16.65 -45.58
N GLU A 144 19.27 15.85 -46.37
CA GLU A 144 20.48 16.14 -47.14
C GLU A 144 20.14 16.73 -48.53
N GLU A 145 20.68 17.90 -48.93
CA GLU A 145 20.74 18.28 -50.36
C GLU A 145 21.98 19.15 -50.68
N SER A 146 22.68 18.75 -51.75
CA SER A 146 24.01 19.18 -52.20
C SER A 146 24.02 20.23 -53.33
N MET A 147 25.21 20.81 -53.60
CA MET A 147 25.66 21.50 -54.84
C MET A 147 25.08 22.92 -55.07
N ASP A 148 25.71 23.91 -55.70
CA ASP A 148 27.01 24.24 -56.33
C ASP A 148 26.76 25.66 -56.88
N ASP A 149 27.57 26.69 -56.57
CA ASP A 149 28.43 27.39 -57.54
C ASP A 149 28.20 28.92 -57.40
N SER A 150 29.28 29.69 -57.27
CA SER A 150 29.55 30.92 -58.04
C SER A 150 30.66 31.73 -57.38
N GLU A 151 31.80 31.73 -58.05
CA GLU A 151 32.96 32.60 -57.85
C GLU A 151 32.60 34.08 -58.08
N GLU A 152 33.18 35.02 -57.31
CA GLU A 152 33.86 36.20 -57.87
C GLU A 152 34.61 37.01 -56.78
N ASP A 153 35.94 37.02 -56.92
CA ASP A 153 36.85 38.17 -56.99
C ASP A 153 36.89 39.33 -55.96
N GLU A 154 38.15 39.57 -55.55
CA GLU A 154 38.82 40.87 -55.39
C GLU A 154 38.50 41.81 -54.20
N ARG A 155 39.46 41.93 -53.25
CA ARG A 155 40.45 43.04 -53.25
C ARG A 155 41.37 43.05 -52.02
N ASN A 156 42.65 42.87 -52.33
CA ASN A 156 43.88 43.52 -51.83
C ASN A 156 43.92 44.10 -50.40
#